data_AF-W9R0K7-F1
#
_entry.id   AF-W9R0K7-F1
#
_cell.length_a   1.000
_cell.length_b   1.000
_cell.length_c   1.000
_cell.angle_alpha   90.00
_cell.angle_beta   90.00
_cell.angle_gamma   90.00
#
_symmetry.space_group_name_H-M   'P 1'
#
loop_
_entity.id
_entity.type
_entity.pdbx_description
1 polymer ?
#
loop_
_entity_poly.entity_id
_entity_poly.type
_entity_poly.pdbx_seq_one_letter_code
_entity_poly.pdbx_strand_id
1 'polypeptide(L)'
;MNLPSCSSKAFKSTTRSILAYHVAWIPSTAFSWKLNFAGFVADHQTGTGGATFILRDENAILKSACALPVEHAENLFVAELMALRHGLQIAVKQGVEYLEIDGDCSSCFKCCTA
;
A
#
# COMPACT_ATOMS: atom_id res chain seq x y z
N MET A 1 6.00 -27.54 -10.81
CA MET A 1 5.49 -26.15 -10.81
C MET A 1 5.56 -25.70 -9.37
N ASN A 2 6.63 -24.98 -8.98
CA ASN A 2 6.91 -24.67 -7.59
C ASN A 2 6.31 -23.31 -7.25
N LEU A 3 5.42 -23.28 -6.26
CA LEU A 3 4.96 -22.03 -5.64
C LEU A 3 6.17 -21.33 -4.99
N PRO A 4 6.29 -19.99 -5.06
CA PRO A 4 7.33 -19.31 -4.31
C PRO A 4 7.07 -19.50 -2.82
N SER A 5 8.08 -20.03 -2.13
CA SER A 5 8.11 -20.23 -0.69
C SER A 5 7.81 -18.92 0.03
N CYS A 6 6.89 -18.98 1.00
CA CYS A 6 6.63 -17.93 1.98
C CYS A 6 7.96 -17.38 2.51
N SER A 7 8.27 -16.12 2.17
CA SER A 7 9.50 -15.44 2.56
C SER A 7 9.55 -15.33 4.09
N SER A 8 10.47 -16.06 4.70
CA SER A 8 10.76 -15.99 6.12
C SER A 8 11.17 -14.57 6.50
N LYS A 9 10.51 -14.02 7.52
CA LYS A 9 10.72 -12.65 8.03
C LYS A 9 12.16 -12.52 8.54
N ALA A 10 13.06 -11.98 7.73
CA ALA A 10 14.45 -11.80 8.10
C ALA A 10 14.63 -10.47 8.86
N PHE A 11 14.78 -10.56 10.19
CA PHE A 11 15.22 -9.43 11.00
C PHE A 11 16.71 -9.17 10.77
N LYS A 12 17.08 -7.91 10.51
CA LYS A 12 18.47 -7.47 10.49
C LYS A 12 18.71 -6.55 11.67
N SER A 13 19.68 -6.89 12.51
CA SER A 13 20.18 -5.98 13.53
C SER A 13 20.97 -4.87 12.84
N THR A 14 20.57 -3.62 13.04
CA THR A 14 21.33 -2.47 12.56
C THR A 14 22.55 -2.22 13.47
N THR A 15 23.51 -1.41 13.01
CA THR A 15 24.68 -0.98 13.79
C THR A 15 24.35 -0.26 15.11
N ARG A 16 23.08 0.13 15.32
CA ARG A 16 22.58 0.75 16.55
C ARG A 16 21.71 -0.19 17.40
N SER A 17 21.75 -1.49 17.15
CA SER A 17 20.91 -2.50 17.83
C SER A 17 19.41 -2.28 17.63
N ILE A 18 19.00 -1.51 16.62
CA ILE A 18 17.61 -1.39 16.21
C ILE A 18 17.29 -2.61 15.35
N LEU A 19 16.22 -3.32 15.72
CA LEU A 19 15.66 -4.41 14.94
C LEU A 19 15.01 -3.81 13.69
N ALA A 20 15.65 -3.95 12.53
CA ALA A 20 15.08 -3.51 11.26
C ALA A 20 14.45 -4.70 10.55
N TYR A 21 13.19 -4.52 10.15
CA TYR A 21 12.51 -5.49 9.31
C TYR A 21 12.98 -5.30 7.87
N HIS A 22 13.67 -6.31 7.32
CA HIS A 22 14.06 -6.27 5.92
C HIS A 22 12.88 -6.72 5.06
N VAL A 23 12.03 -5.77 4.64
CA VAL A 23 11.06 -6.01 3.58
C VAL A 23 11.79 -5.91 2.25
N ALA A 24 12.12 -7.06 1.65
CA ALA A 24 12.63 -7.07 0.29
C ALA A 24 11.55 -6.57 -0.66
N TRP A 25 11.88 -5.60 -1.52
CA TRP A 25 11.01 -5.18 -2.60
C TRP A 25 10.76 -6.37 -3.54
N ILE A 26 9.49 -6.65 -3.82
CA ILE A 26 9.09 -7.58 -4.87
C ILE A 26 8.72 -6.72 -6.08
N PRO A 27 9.50 -6.73 -7.17
CA PRO A 27 9.18 -5.98 -8.38
C PRO A 27 7.78 -6.33 -8.90
N SER A 28 7.13 -5.35 -9.52
CA SER A 28 5.97 -5.63 -10.36
C SER A 28 6.40 -6.29 -11.67
N THR A 29 5.42 -6.81 -12.42
CA THR A 29 5.58 -7.25 -13.80
C THR A 29 6.17 -6.13 -14.66
N ALA A 30 6.96 -6.49 -15.66
CA ALA A 30 7.60 -5.52 -16.55
C ALA A 30 6.56 -4.55 -17.15
N PHE A 31 6.93 -3.26 -17.22
CA PHE A 31 6.09 -2.18 -17.74
C PHE A 31 4.83 -1.88 -16.91
N SER A 32 4.75 -2.38 -15.67
CA SER A 32 3.67 -2.04 -14.74
C SER A 32 4.20 -1.27 -13.54
N TRP A 33 3.37 -0.39 -13.02
CA TRP A 33 3.62 0.26 -11.75
C TRP A 33 2.91 -0.48 -10.62
N LYS A 34 3.41 -0.30 -9.40
CA LYS A 34 2.81 -0.87 -8.20
C LYS A 34 2.27 0.22 -7.29
N LEU A 35 0.98 0.12 -6.98
CA LEU A 35 0.29 0.92 -5.99
C LEU A 35 0.20 0.15 -4.67
N ASN A 36 0.89 0.65 -3.65
CA ASN A 36 0.68 0.22 -2.27
C ASN A 36 -0.19 1.25 -1.56
N PHE A 37 -1.17 0.79 -0.81
CA PHE A 37 -2.05 1.65 -0.02
C PHE A 37 -2.17 1.13 1.41
N ALA A 38 -2.42 2.04 2.35
CA ALA A 38 -2.71 1.72 3.74
C ALA A 38 -3.55 2.84 4.37
N GLY A 39 -4.52 2.45 5.18
CA GLY A 39 -5.31 3.29 6.05
C GLY A 39 -4.94 3.06 7.52
N PHE A 40 -5.24 4.04 8.36
CA PHE A 40 -5.21 3.84 9.81
C PHE A 40 -6.32 4.63 10.47
N VAL A 41 -6.76 4.17 11.64
CA VAL A 41 -7.67 4.91 12.53
C VAL A 41 -6.95 5.05 13.87
N ALA A 42 -6.67 6.29 14.28
CA ALA A 42 -6.07 6.58 15.59
C ALA A 42 -7.12 6.59 16.70
N ASP A 43 -8.32 7.09 16.40
CA ASP A 43 -9.42 7.15 17.36
C ASP A 43 -10.74 6.74 16.70
N HIS A 44 -11.31 5.63 17.17
CA HIS A 44 -12.58 5.10 16.69
C HIS A 44 -13.80 5.94 17.10
N GLN A 45 -13.70 6.79 18.13
CA GLN A 45 -14.81 7.62 18.59
C GLN A 45 -14.98 8.86 17.72
N THR A 46 -13.87 9.51 17.37
CA THR A 46 -13.85 10.67 16.47
C THR A 46 -13.70 10.30 15.00
N GLY A 47 -13.31 9.06 14.70
CA GLY A 47 -12.96 8.61 13.35
C GLY A 47 -11.69 9.29 12.82
N THR A 48 -10.84 9.81 13.71
CA THR A 48 -9.58 10.44 13.32
C THR A 48 -8.60 9.37 12.85
N GLY A 49 -8.01 9.56 11.68
CA GLY A 49 -7.11 8.61 11.07
C GLY A 49 -6.31 9.19 9.92
N GLY A 50 -5.85 8.30 9.04
CA GLY A 50 -5.17 8.71 7.83
C GLY A 50 -5.26 7.67 6.73
N ALA A 51 -5.07 8.14 5.51
CA ALA A 51 -5.05 7.36 4.30
C ALA A 51 -3.77 7.67 3.54
N THR A 52 -3.06 6.63 3.12
CA THR A 52 -1.73 6.77 2.52
C THR A 52 -1.56 5.86 1.32
N PHE A 53 -0.80 6.31 0.33
CA PHE A 53 -0.39 5.44 -0.76
C PHE A 53 1.02 5.76 -1.25
N ILE A 54 1.63 4.77 -1.88
CA ILE A 54 2.92 4.85 -2.57
C ILE A 54 2.75 4.23 -3.95
N LEU A 55 3.20 4.94 -4.99
CA LEU A 55 3.21 4.50 -6.37
C LEU A 55 4.66 4.40 -6.85
N ARG A 56 5.06 3.22 -7.32
CA ARG A 56 6.42 2.91 -7.76
C ARG A 56 6.40 2.24 -9.14
N ASP A 57 7.46 2.43 -9.92
CA ASP A 57 7.67 1.60 -11.12
C ASP A 57 8.31 0.24 -10.78
N GLU A 58 8.55 -0.58 -11.80
CA GLU A 58 9.15 -1.91 -11.68
C GLU A 58 10.58 -1.87 -11.07
N ASN A 59 11.27 -0.74 -11.18
CA ASN A 59 12.61 -0.50 -10.63
C ASN A 59 12.57 0.05 -9.20
N ALA A 60 11.40 0.01 -8.55
CA ALA A 60 11.13 0.59 -7.22
C ALA A 60 11.29 2.12 -7.15
N ILE A 61 11.35 2.81 -8.30
CA ILE A 61 11.48 4.27 -8.31
C ILE A 61 10.15 4.87 -7.92
N LEU A 62 10.17 5.69 -6.87
CA LEU A 62 9.00 6.42 -6.40
C LEU A 62 8.52 7.40 -7.48
N LYS A 63 7.26 7.24 -7.90
CA LYS A 63 6.59 8.14 -8.85
C LYS A 63 5.66 9.11 -8.14
N SER A 64 4.97 8.64 -7.11
CA SER A 64 4.10 9.47 -6.28
C SER A 64 3.90 8.85 -4.91
N ALA A 65 3.65 9.67 -3.91
CA ALA A 65 3.15 9.24 -2.61
C ALA A 65 2.25 10.31 -2.01
N CYS A 66 1.36 9.91 -1.13
CA CYS A 66 0.55 10.84 -0.37
C CYS A 66 0.25 10.28 1.03
N ALA A 67 0.11 11.19 1.98
CA ALA A 67 -0.49 10.94 3.28
C ALA A 67 -1.55 12.02 3.51
N LEU A 68 -2.78 11.58 3.75
CA LEU A 68 -3.93 12.45 3.94
C LEU A 68 -4.48 12.23 5.35
N PRO A 69 -4.78 13.30 6.09
CA PRO A 69 -5.61 13.17 7.28
C PRO A 69 -7.01 12.69 6.85
N VAL A 70 -7.58 11.78 7.62
CA VAL A 70 -8.96 11.35 7.45
C VAL A 70 -9.70 11.72 8.72
N GLU A 71 -10.74 12.52 8.57
CA GLU A 71 -11.70 12.80 9.63
C GLU A 71 -12.93 11.94 9.40
N HIS A 72 -13.59 11.49 10.48
CA HIS A 72 -14.83 10.72 10.41
C HIS A 72 -14.69 9.39 9.64
N ALA A 73 -13.53 8.74 9.66
CA ALA A 73 -13.43 7.35 9.24
C ALA A 73 -14.21 6.46 10.21
N GLU A 74 -15.38 5.97 9.79
CA GLU A 74 -16.22 5.09 10.60
C GLU A 74 -15.48 3.80 11.03
N ASN A 75 -14.53 3.35 10.21
CA ASN A 75 -13.70 2.18 10.48
C ASN A 75 -12.45 2.16 9.59
N LEU A 76 -11.55 1.22 9.88
CA LEU A 76 -10.30 1.02 9.13
C LEU A 76 -10.55 0.76 7.64
N PHE A 77 -11.60 0.01 7.30
CA PHE A 77 -11.91 -0.32 5.92
C PHE A 77 -12.24 0.93 5.08
N VAL A 78 -12.92 1.92 5.64
CA VAL A 78 -13.17 3.20 4.97
C VAL A 78 -11.85 3.95 4.71
N ALA A 79 -10.94 4.00 5.69
CA ALA A 79 -9.64 4.65 5.53
C ALA A 79 -8.77 3.96 4.46
N GLU A 80 -8.74 2.62 4.44
CA GLU A 80 -8.08 1.81 3.41
C GLU A 80 -8.64 2.08 2.02
N LEU A 81 -9.97 2.13 1.89
CA LEU A 81 -10.63 2.39 0.62
C LEU A 81 -10.39 3.82 0.12
N MET A 82 -10.33 4.80 1.02
CA MET A 82 -9.93 6.17 0.68
C MET A 82 -8.50 6.24 0.15
N ALA A 83 -7.57 5.51 0.79
CA ALA A 83 -6.19 5.40 0.35
C ALA A 83 -6.08 4.78 -1.05
N LEU A 84 -6.74 3.64 -1.27
CA LEU A 84 -6.81 2.97 -2.57
C LEU A 84 -7.40 3.88 -3.66
N ARG A 85 -8.56 4.49 -3.39
CA ARG A 85 -9.23 5.41 -4.32
C ARG A 85 -8.32 6.55 -4.74
N HIS A 86 -7.65 7.18 -3.78
CA HIS A 86 -6.77 8.31 -4.08
C HIS A 86 -5.55 7.87 -4.91
N GLY A 87 -4.94 6.74 -4.55
CA GLY A 87 -3.83 6.16 -5.31
C GLY A 87 -4.21 5.85 -6.76
N LEU A 88 -5.39 5.25 -6.98
CA LEU A 88 -5.92 4.97 -8.32
C LEU A 88 -6.15 6.26 -9.13
N GLN A 89 -6.73 7.29 -8.52
CA GLN A 89 -6.93 8.58 -9.18
C GLN A 89 -5.61 9.21 -9.63
N ILE A 90 -4.55 9.07 -8.84
CA ILE A 90 -3.21 9.57 -9.19
C ILE A 90 -2.58 8.72 -10.30
N ALA A 91 -2.69 7.39 -10.23
CA ALA A 91 -2.18 6.51 -11.29
C ALA A 91 -2.84 6.82 -12.65
N VAL A 92 -4.17 6.99 -12.68
CA VAL A 92 -4.91 7.37 -13.89
C VAL A 92 -4.44 8.74 -14.41
N LYS A 93 -4.29 9.73 -13.53
CA LYS A 93 -3.81 11.08 -13.92
C LYS A 93 -2.39 11.05 -14.50
N GLN A 94 -1.56 10.10 -14.08
CA GLN A 94 -0.19 9.93 -14.58
C GLN A 94 -0.11 9.09 -15.87
N GLY A 95 -1.25 8.62 -16.39
CA GLY A 95 -1.29 7.83 -17.62
C GLY A 95 -0.75 6.41 -17.45
N VAL A 96 -0.87 5.83 -16.26
CA VAL A 96 -0.41 4.46 -15.99
C VAL A 96 -1.33 3.47 -16.69
N GLU A 97 -0.77 2.68 -17.61
CA GLU A 97 -1.51 1.69 -18.38
C GLU A 97 -1.67 0.36 -17.63
N TYR A 98 -0.60 -0.12 -16.99
CA TYR A 98 -0.59 -1.36 -16.22
C TYR A 98 -0.28 -1.07 -14.76
N LEU A 99 -1.20 -1.47 -13.87
CA LEU A 99 -1.10 -1.22 -12.44
C LEU A 99 -1.30 -2.52 -11.65
N GLU A 100 -0.32 -2.86 -10.83
CA GLU A 100 -0.45 -3.85 -9.76
C GLU A 100 -0.87 -3.15 -8.47
N ILE A 101 -1.85 -3.73 -7.78
CA ILE A 101 -2.37 -3.20 -6.51
C ILE A 101 -1.96 -4.17 -5.40
N ASP A 102 -1.36 -3.63 -4.34
CA ASP A 102 -0.86 -4.41 -3.21
C ASP A 102 -1.26 -3.73 -1.88
N GLY A 103 -1.84 -4.50 -0.98
CA GLY A 103 -2.41 -4.03 0.28
C GLY A 103 -2.80 -5.20 1.18
N ASP A 104 -2.95 -4.94 2.48
CA ASP A 104 -3.25 -5.97 3.48
C ASP A 104 -4.77 -6.13 3.76
N CYS A 105 -5.60 -5.23 3.24
CA CYS A 105 -7.05 -5.27 3.43
C CYS A 105 -7.76 -6.12 2.36
N SER A 106 -7.96 -7.42 2.65
CA SER A 106 -8.66 -8.35 1.74
C SER A 106 -10.07 -7.90 1.33
N SER A 107 -10.77 -7.16 2.18
CA SER A 107 -12.11 -6.62 1.89
C SER A 107 -12.08 -5.57 0.79
N CYS A 108 -11.01 -4.77 0.68
CA CYS A 108 -10.90 -3.74 -0.37
C CYS A 108 -10.88 -4.38 -1.76
N PHE A 109 -10.14 -5.48 -1.92
CA PHE A 109 -10.07 -6.21 -3.19
C PHE A 109 -11.44 -6.77 -3.61
N LYS A 110 -12.23 -7.28 -2.67
CA LYS A 110 -13.58 -7.79 -2.96
C LYS A 110 -14.51 -6.72 -3.52
N CYS A 111 -14.37 -5.46 -3.07
CA CYS A 111 -15.16 -4.34 -3.59
C CYS A 111 -14.74 -3.89 -4.99
N CYS A 112 -13.52 -4.20 -5.42
CA CYS A 112 -13.01 -3.84 -6.75
C CYS A 112 -13.26 -4.93 -7.81
N THR A 113 -13.62 -6.15 -7.41
CA THR A 113 -13.80 -7.29 -8.31
C THR A 113 -15.26 -7.79 -8.40
N ALA A 114 -16.20 -7.08 -7.77
CA ALA A 114 -17.65 -7.36 -7.84
C ALA A 114 -18.28 -6.63 -9.02
#